data_AF-A0A7J6N3H2-F1
#
_entry.id   AF-A0A7J6N3H2-F1
#
_cell.length_a   1.000
_cell.length_b   1.000
_cell.length_c   1.000
_cell.angle_alpha   90.00
_cell.angle_beta   90.00
_cell.angle_gamma   90.00
#
_symmetry.space_group_name_H-M   'P 1'
#
loop_
_entity.id
_entity.type
_entity.pdbx_description
1 polymer ?
#
loop_
_entity_poly.entity_id
_entity_poly.type
_entity_poly.pdbx_seq_one_letter_code
_entity_poly.pdbx_strand_id
1 'polypeptide(L)'
;YHGCLTMAKEHKLLPAGELEQMAQDLKACETKIAKCNAGGPGGPPDLGACKDATRFCDAATYVRLKEQGRSLYDVRARSGEDARFFEFKPGPVGSFLNRRDVQTKLGVAKKYFSNNEEVLDAFNKFTTY
;
A
#
# COMPACT_ATOMS: atom_id res chain seq x y z
N TYR A 1 4.78 1.20 -9.99
CA TYR A 1 4.09 2.50 -9.86
C TYR A 1 3.42 3.01 -11.13
N HIS A 2 3.97 2.76 -12.34
CA HIS A 2 3.34 3.20 -13.59
C HIS A 2 1.89 2.73 -13.79
N GLY A 3 1.54 1.50 -13.38
CA GLY A 3 0.16 1.00 -13.48
C GLY A 3 -0.87 1.89 -12.79
N CYS A 4 -0.49 2.55 -11.68
CA CYS A 4 -1.38 3.46 -10.95
C CYS A 4 -1.71 4.71 -11.77
N LEU A 5 -0.71 5.33 -12.39
CA LEU A 5 -0.90 6.48 -13.27
C LEU A 5 -1.68 6.11 -14.54
N THR A 6 -1.38 4.97 -15.15
CA THR A 6 -2.11 4.49 -16.34
C THR A 6 -3.59 4.33 -16.03
N MET A 7 -3.93 3.64 -14.93
CA MET A 7 -5.32 3.48 -14.48
C MET A 7 -5.99 4.84 -14.20
N ALA A 8 -5.28 5.76 -13.54
CA ALA A 8 -5.80 7.09 -13.25
C ALA A 8 -6.11 7.90 -14.52
N LYS A 9 -5.25 7.78 -15.55
CA LYS A 9 -5.44 8.44 -16.86
C LYS A 9 -6.60 7.82 -17.64
N GLU A 10 -6.57 6.50 -17.85
CA GLU A 10 -7.55 5.78 -18.68
C GLU A 10 -8.97 5.94 -18.16
N HIS A 11 -9.13 5.91 -16.84
CA HIS A 11 -10.44 6.04 -16.20
C HIS A 11 -10.77 7.47 -15.73
N LYS A 12 -9.95 8.46 -16.08
CA LYS A 12 -10.14 9.88 -15.72
C LYS A 12 -10.42 10.06 -14.22
N LEU A 13 -9.65 9.36 -13.39
CA LEU A 13 -9.88 9.30 -11.95
C LEU A 13 -9.47 10.58 -11.23
N LEU A 14 -8.53 11.32 -11.81
CA LEU A 14 -7.95 12.55 -11.28
C LEU A 14 -8.05 13.69 -12.32
N PRO A 15 -8.08 14.95 -11.88
CA PRO A 15 -7.93 16.11 -12.77
C PRO A 15 -6.62 16.07 -13.57
N ALA A 16 -6.59 16.73 -14.74
CA ALA A 16 -5.41 16.73 -15.62
C ALA A 16 -4.14 17.22 -14.91
N GLY A 17 -4.23 18.30 -14.13
CA GLY A 17 -3.08 18.82 -13.37
C GLY A 17 -2.56 17.85 -12.31
N GLU A 18 -3.43 17.06 -11.68
CA GLU A 18 -3.01 16.02 -10.72
C GLU A 18 -2.37 14.83 -11.44
N LEU A 19 -2.84 14.47 -12.63
CA LEU A 19 -2.22 13.42 -13.46
C LEU A 19 -0.82 13.83 -13.94
N GLU A 20 -0.62 15.11 -14.28
CA GLU A 20 0.69 15.66 -14.62
C GLU A 20 1.63 15.65 -13.42
N GLN A 21 1.16 16.09 -12.26
CA GLN A 21 1.95 16.05 -11.03
C GLN A 21 2.33 14.61 -10.66
N MET A 22 1.39 13.67 -10.75
CA MET A 22 1.62 12.25 -10.49
C MET A 22 2.68 11.68 -11.45
N ALA A 23 2.68 12.10 -12.72
CA ALA A 23 3.71 11.71 -13.69
C ALA A 23 5.10 12.28 -13.35
N GLN A 24 5.18 13.52 -12.89
CA GLN A 24 6.43 14.12 -12.44
C GLN A 24 6.96 13.45 -11.17
N ASP A 25 6.09 13.24 -10.18
CA ASP A 25 6.44 12.59 -8.93
C ASP A 25 6.88 11.14 -9.16
N LEU A 26 6.30 10.44 -10.14
CA LEU A 26 6.73 9.11 -10.57
C LEU A 26 8.19 9.07 -11.01
N LYS A 27 8.63 10.07 -11.78
CA LYS A 27 10.04 10.18 -12.20
C LYS A 27 10.99 10.44 -11.01
N ALA A 28 10.54 11.24 -10.04
CA ALA A 28 11.28 11.45 -8.80
C ALA A 28 11.31 10.19 -7.93
N CYS A 29 10.22 9.41 -7.92
CA CYS A 29 10.12 8.12 -7.25
C CYS A 29 11.13 7.12 -7.84
N GLU A 30 11.24 6.99 -9.16
CA GLU A 30 12.25 6.15 -9.81
C GLU A 30 13.67 6.50 -9.38
N THR A 31 13.97 7.80 -9.29
CA THR A 31 15.28 8.28 -8.83
C THR A 31 15.56 7.87 -7.38
N LYS A 32 14.54 7.89 -6.51
CA LYS A 32 14.67 7.46 -5.11
C LYS A 32 14.80 5.95 -4.98
N ILE A 33 14.08 5.19 -5.80
CA ILE A 33 14.22 3.73 -5.90
C ILE A 33 15.63 3.36 -6.36
N ALA A 34 16.18 4.07 -7.36
CA ALA A 34 17.55 3.86 -7.79
C ALA A 34 18.56 4.10 -6.65
N LYS A 35 18.32 5.09 -5.78
CA LYS A 35 19.13 5.33 -4.57
C LYS A 35 18.98 4.22 -3.52
N CYS A 36 17.76 3.75 -3.28
CA CYS A 36 17.50 2.58 -2.45
C CYS A 36 18.31 1.35 -2.93
N ASN A 37 18.39 1.17 -4.25
CA ASN A 37 19.13 0.09 -4.90
C ASN A 37 20.56 0.45 -5.30
N ALA A 38 21.19 1.45 -4.67
CA ALA A 38 22.52 1.90 -5.06
C ALA A 38 23.60 0.80 -4.95
N GLY A 39 23.34 -0.25 -4.16
CA GLY A 39 24.17 -1.45 -4.08
C GLY A 39 24.15 -2.35 -5.33
N GLY A 40 23.33 -2.02 -6.33
CA GLY A 40 23.14 -2.78 -7.56
C GLY A 40 22.18 -3.97 -7.42
N PRO A 41 21.83 -4.65 -8.52
CA PRO A 41 20.95 -5.81 -8.51
C PRO A 41 21.50 -6.93 -7.61
N GLY A 42 20.75 -7.34 -6.59
CA GLY A 42 21.18 -8.36 -5.62
C GLY A 42 22.16 -7.88 -4.54
N GLY A 43 22.56 -6.60 -4.58
CA GLY A 43 23.29 -5.95 -3.50
C GLY A 43 22.39 -5.58 -2.33
N PRO A 44 22.95 -5.34 -1.14
CA PRO A 44 22.15 -4.91 0.01
C PRO A 44 21.53 -3.53 -0.25
N PRO A 45 20.22 -3.35 0.03
CA PRO A 45 19.58 -2.06 -0.10
C PRO A 45 20.08 -1.06 0.97
N ASP A 46 20.09 0.23 0.63
CA ASP A 46 20.21 1.28 1.64
C ASP A 46 18.84 1.46 2.31
N LEU A 47 18.68 0.86 3.50
CA LEU A 47 17.41 0.85 4.23
C LEU A 47 16.84 2.26 4.49
N GLY A 48 17.70 3.26 4.70
CA GLY A 48 17.26 4.64 4.91
C GLY A 48 16.70 5.23 3.61
N ALA A 49 17.44 5.08 2.51
CA ALA A 49 16.99 5.52 1.20
C ALA A 49 15.74 4.77 0.71
N CYS A 50 15.62 3.48 1.03
CA CYS A 50 14.43 2.69 0.71
C CYS A 50 13.19 3.15 1.47
N LYS A 51 13.31 3.42 2.77
CA LYS A 51 12.20 3.96 3.56
C LYS A 51 11.71 5.31 3.00
N ASP A 52 12.65 6.17 2.63
CA ASP A 52 12.34 7.46 2.00
C ASP A 52 11.72 7.30 0.61
N ALA A 53 12.22 6.34 -0.18
CA ALA A 53 11.67 6.00 -1.49
C ALA A 53 10.23 5.52 -1.35
N THR A 54 9.95 4.52 -0.52
CA THR A 54 8.60 4.00 -0.26
C THR A 54 7.65 5.11 0.15
N ARG A 55 8.01 5.89 1.19
CA ARG A 55 7.15 6.99 1.67
C ARG A 55 6.83 7.99 0.57
N PHE A 56 7.84 8.38 -0.22
CA PHE A 56 7.63 9.33 -1.30
C PHE A 56 6.79 8.75 -2.43
N CYS A 57 7.10 7.54 -2.88
CA CYS A 57 6.42 6.86 -3.98
C CYS A 57 4.95 6.55 -3.66
N ASP A 58 4.66 6.16 -2.43
CA ASP A 58 3.32 5.96 -1.91
C ASP A 58 2.50 7.26 -1.97
N ALA A 59 3.08 8.34 -1.43
CA ALA A 59 2.49 9.68 -1.45
C ALA A 59 2.26 10.19 -2.88
N ALA A 60 3.24 9.96 -3.77
CA ALA A 60 3.20 10.35 -5.18
C ALA A 60 2.13 9.63 -5.99
N THR A 61 1.69 8.44 -5.54
CA THR A 61 0.80 7.59 -6.32
C THR A 61 -0.53 7.33 -5.62
N TYR A 62 -0.62 6.30 -4.80
CA TYR A 62 -1.91 5.80 -4.33
C TYR A 62 -2.54 6.70 -3.26
N VAL A 63 -1.75 7.44 -2.48
CA VAL A 63 -2.30 8.33 -1.45
C VAL A 63 -3.15 9.43 -2.09
N ARG A 64 -2.73 9.97 -3.24
CA ARG A 64 -3.52 10.95 -4.00
C ARG A 64 -4.87 10.37 -4.44
N LEU A 65 -4.89 9.14 -4.95
CA LEU A 65 -6.15 8.47 -5.30
C LEU A 65 -7.04 8.26 -4.08
N LYS A 66 -6.45 7.90 -2.94
CA LYS A 66 -7.17 7.73 -1.67
C LYS A 66 -7.78 9.06 -1.18
N GLU A 67 -7.06 10.17 -1.30
CA GLU A 67 -7.54 11.52 -0.94
C GLU A 67 -8.75 11.94 -1.78
N GLN A 68 -8.84 11.47 -3.02
CA GLN A 68 -10.01 11.64 -3.89
C GLN A 68 -11.13 10.62 -3.60
N GLY A 69 -11.07 9.93 -2.46
CA GLY A 69 -12.08 8.97 -2.02
C GLY A 69 -12.13 7.70 -2.86
N ARG A 70 -11.08 7.37 -3.62
CA ARG A 70 -11.03 6.13 -4.42
C ARG A 70 -10.51 4.95 -3.59
N SER A 71 -11.03 3.76 -3.84
CA SER A 71 -10.49 2.55 -3.22
C SER A 71 -9.16 2.14 -3.87
N LEU A 72 -8.23 1.70 -3.04
CA LEU A 72 -6.94 1.14 -3.49
C LEU A 72 -7.07 -0.26 -4.09
N TYR A 73 -8.20 -0.93 -3.84
CA TYR A 73 -8.46 -2.30 -4.29
C TYR A 73 -9.44 -2.36 -5.47
N ASP A 74 -10.33 -1.36 -5.60
CA ASP A 74 -11.13 -1.13 -6.81
C ASP A 74 -11.22 0.37 -7.10
N VAL A 75 -10.42 0.86 -8.04
CA VAL A 75 -10.32 2.28 -8.37
C VAL A 75 -11.62 2.87 -8.94
N ARG A 76 -12.57 2.02 -9.36
CA ARG A 76 -13.90 2.45 -9.80
C ARG A 76 -14.78 2.84 -8.62
N ALA A 77 -14.57 2.21 -7.46
CA ALA A 77 -15.36 2.45 -6.27
C ALA A 77 -15.00 3.77 -5.59
N ARG A 78 -16.02 4.50 -5.14
CA ARG A 78 -15.94 5.76 -4.40
C ARG A 78 -16.49 5.63 -3.00
N SER A 79 -15.78 6.23 -2.05
CA SER A 79 -16.17 6.24 -0.65
C SER A 79 -17.51 6.97 -0.50
N GLY A 80 -18.46 6.35 0.19
CA GLY A 80 -19.78 6.92 0.44
C GLY A 80 -20.79 6.86 -0.72
N GLU A 81 -20.34 6.58 -1.95
CA GLU A 81 -21.22 6.45 -3.13
C GLU A 81 -21.51 4.98 -3.48
N ASP A 82 -20.50 4.11 -3.35
CA ASP A 82 -20.63 2.70 -3.72
C ASP A 82 -20.94 1.80 -2.52
N ALA A 83 -21.96 0.95 -2.65
CA ALA A 83 -22.29 -0.09 -1.67
C ALA A 83 -21.13 -1.07 -1.41
N ARG A 84 -20.19 -1.17 -2.36
CA ARG A 84 -18.95 -1.94 -2.27
C ARG A 84 -17.74 -1.04 -2.44
N PHE A 85 -17.55 -0.12 -1.49
CA PHE A 85 -16.22 0.44 -1.27
C PHE A 85 -15.36 -0.62 -0.59
N PHE A 86 -14.43 -1.23 -1.32
CA PHE A 86 -13.42 -2.12 -0.76
C PHE A 86 -12.44 -1.28 0.07
N GLU A 87 -12.90 -0.88 1.24
CA GLU A 87 -12.03 -0.59 2.38
C GLU A 87 -11.76 -1.93 3.03
N PHE A 88 -10.52 -2.18 3.46
CA PHE A 88 -10.21 -3.34 4.27
C PHE A 88 -11.02 -3.24 5.57
N LYS A 89 -12.22 -3.82 5.56
CA LYS A 89 -13.10 -3.97 6.71
C LYS A 89 -13.00 -5.43 7.12
N PRO A 90 -12.03 -5.81 7.97
CA PRO A 90 -11.91 -7.20 8.42
C PRO A 90 -13.13 -7.68 9.22
N GLY A 91 -14.19 -6.88 9.34
CA GLY A 91 -15.38 -7.18 10.13
C GLY A 91 -15.01 -7.49 11.58
N PRO A 92 -15.89 -8.17 12.32
CA PRO A 92 -15.58 -8.64 13.66
C PRO A 92 -14.69 -9.89 13.65
N VAL A 93 -13.97 -10.21 12.57
CA VAL A 93 -13.13 -11.42 12.49
C VAL A 93 -12.11 -11.43 13.62
N GLY A 94 -11.46 -10.29 13.86
CA GLY A 94 -10.50 -10.17 14.96
C GLY A 94 -11.14 -10.38 16.34
N SER A 95 -12.34 -9.86 16.58
CA SER A 95 -13.03 -10.06 17.86
C SER A 95 -13.58 -11.48 18.02
N PHE A 96 -14.07 -12.09 16.94
CA PHE A 96 -14.54 -13.48 16.93
C PHE A 96 -13.40 -14.47 17.18
N LEU A 97 -12.30 -14.36 16.43
CA LEU A 97 -11.13 -15.25 16.56
C LEU A 97 -10.41 -15.12 17.90
N ASN A 98 -10.59 -14.00 18.60
CA ASN A 98 -10.01 -13.76 19.92
C ASN A 98 -10.94 -14.13 21.09
N ARG A 99 -12.14 -14.67 20.83
CA ARG A 99 -12.97 -15.23 21.92
C ARG A 99 -12.33 -16.49 22.48
N ARG A 100 -12.34 -16.64 23.81
CA ARG A 100 -11.77 -17.80 24.49
C ARG A 100 -12.32 -19.14 23.99
N ASP A 101 -13.64 -19.24 23.83
CA ASP A 101 -14.29 -20.47 23.37
C ASP A 101 -13.88 -20.85 21.94
N VAL A 102 -13.69 -19.86 21.07
CA VAL A 102 -13.19 -20.06 19.70
C VAL A 102 -11.71 -20.48 19.74
N GLN A 103 -10.87 -19.78 20.50
CA GLN A 103 -9.45 -20.11 20.65
C GLN A 103 -9.22 -21.51 21.21
N THR A 104 -9.98 -21.90 22.23
CA THR A 104 -9.93 -23.26 22.81
C THR A 104 -10.31 -24.32 21.80
N LYS A 105 -11.38 -24.10 21.02
CA LYS A 105 -11.78 -25.06 19.95
C LYS A 105 -10.75 -25.18 18.84
N LEU A 106 -10.05 -24.09 18.52
CA LEU A 106 -8.99 -24.06 17.52
C LEU A 106 -7.63 -24.54 18.06
N GLY A 107 -7.51 -24.78 19.37
CA GLY A 107 -6.25 -25.18 20.00
C GLY A 107 -5.17 -24.10 19.97
N VAL A 108 -5.56 -22.82 19.90
CA VAL A 108 -4.63 -21.68 19.88
C VAL A 108 -4.70 -20.89 21.18
N ALA A 109 -3.55 -20.37 21.65
CA ALA A 109 -3.47 -19.56 22.87
C ALA A 109 -3.06 -18.11 22.61
N LYS A 110 -2.59 -17.80 21.39
CA LYS A 110 -2.13 -16.46 21.03
C LYS A 110 -3.28 -15.60 20.52
N LYS A 111 -3.19 -14.30 20.83
CA LYS A 111 -4.10 -13.30 20.28
C LYS A 111 -3.89 -13.22 18.76
N TYR A 112 -4.99 -13.29 18.02
CA TYR A 112 -5.04 -13.04 16.60
C TYR A 112 -4.90 -11.54 16.32
N PHE A 113 -4.08 -11.23 15.32
CA PHE A 113 -3.95 -9.93 14.69
C PHE A 113 -4.11 -10.12 13.18
N SER A 114 -4.76 -9.17 12.50
CA SER A 114 -4.99 -9.21 11.04
C SER A 114 -3.70 -9.05 10.22
N ASN A 115 -2.68 -8.48 10.84
CA ASN A 115 -1.37 -8.19 10.29
C ASN A 115 -0.30 -8.51 11.33
N ASN A 116 0.88 -8.89 10.88
CA ASN A 116 2.06 -9.08 11.72
C ASN A 116 3.11 -8.06 11.29
N GLU A 117 3.28 -7.00 12.10
CA GLU A 117 4.23 -5.93 11.81
C GLU A 117 5.68 -6.41 11.80
N GLU A 118 6.06 -7.36 12.66
CA GLU A 118 7.42 -7.92 12.68
C GLU A 118 7.74 -8.64 11.38
N VAL A 119 6.77 -9.36 10.81
CA VAL A 119 6.94 -10.01 9.50
C VAL A 119 7.05 -8.97 8.40
N LEU A 120 6.20 -7.93 8.41
CA LEU A 120 6.28 -6.84 7.43
C LEU A 120 7.64 -6.13 7.50
N ASP A 121 8.10 -5.79 8.70
CA ASP A 121 9.41 -5.16 8.92
C ASP A 121 10.58 -6.07 8.51
N ALA A 122 10.47 -7.37 8.79
CA ALA A 122 11.47 -8.34 8.34
C ALA A 122 11.51 -8.47 6.81
N PHE A 123 10.40 -8.22 6.12
CA PHE A 123 10.30 -8.22 4.66
C PHE A 123 10.79 -6.92 4.03
N ASN A 124 10.81 -5.79 4.75
CA ASN A 124 11.28 -4.50 4.22
C ASN A 124 12.73 -4.55 3.69
N LYS A 125 13.55 -5.48 4.18
CA LYS A 125 14.93 -5.70 3.66
C LYS A 125 14.98 -6.42 2.32
N PHE A 126 13.89 -7.09 1.93
CA PHE A 126 13.76 -7.87 0.70
C PHE A 126 12.84 -7.22 -0.32
N THR A 127 12.05 -6.22 0.08
CA THR A 127 11.36 -5.35 -0.85
C THR A 127 12.38 -4.47 -1.57
N THR A 128 13.09 -5.07 -2.52
CA THR A 128 13.77 -4.35 -3.60
C THR A 128 12.67 -3.72 -4.45
N TYR A 129 12.59 -2.39 -4.42
CA TYR A 129 11.67 -1.63 -5.27
C TYR A 129 12.24 -1.42 -6.66
#